data_AF-A0A819PAQ7-F1
#
_entry.id   AF-A0A819PAQ7-F1
#
_cell.length_a   1.000
_cell.length_b   1.000
_cell.length_c   1.000
_cell.angle_alpha   90.00
_cell.angle_beta   90.00
_cell.angle_gamma   90.00
#
_symmetry.space_group_name_H-M   'P 1'
#
loop_
_entity.id
_entity.type
_entity.pdbx_description
1 polymer ?
#
loop_
_entity_poly.entity_id
_entity_poly.type
_entity_poly.pdbx_seq_one_letter_code
_entity_poly.pdbx_strand_id
1 'polypeptide(L)'
;SRTYRASNDKKDDVVPASNNLSHVHKLILEIQKKYKDQELERKQMEGVIKQDALSLNPSKVNPKLKDLYIRPSLANKKINGTLEAHTNGFRYTSVRGDKIDILYSNISHAFYQPCDNEMIILIHFHLKHAIVFGKRKQTDVQFYTEVGEITTDLGKHRNMHDKDDILAEQAERDLRNKLKGAFQSFIDKVVQQKNFPFEFEQPFRPLGFHGTPHRSMVLILPTTSCVVQLTEWPPFVVVLDEVELIHFERVHFQLKNFDMVFIMKDYTKKTQSIQAIPMAELDPIKNWLNSCDLCYTEGPQSLNWAKIMKTITDDLGGFFAQGGWTFLEADSEGEGGGGGGDEDSDAEEDDYDPDEEESEEQGSESEYSAEEEDDEFEEEDSNSEESENLGTDEESGKSWSELEEEARKADAEKLEYDSDNGGRNKKKSGGGGGGSSGGTLSKKRSPVTSKKRPAHSPPPTNGKKRRR
;
A
#
# COMPACT_ATOMS: atom_id res chain seq x y z
N SER A 1 5.25 26.60 -36.83
CA SER A 1 4.20 27.32 -36.07
C SER A 1 3.64 28.47 -36.92
N ARG A 2 2.39 28.89 -36.72
CA ARG A 2 1.82 30.10 -37.35
C ARG A 2 1.39 31.06 -36.24
N THR A 3 1.90 32.28 -36.26
CA THR A 3 1.62 33.29 -35.24
C THR A 3 0.61 34.30 -35.78
N TYR A 4 -0.52 34.45 -35.08
CA TYR A 4 -1.57 35.41 -35.44
C TYR A 4 -1.52 36.61 -34.49
N ARG A 5 -1.66 37.83 -35.03
CA ARG A 5 -1.67 39.08 -34.25
C ARG A 5 -2.97 39.83 -34.51
N ALA A 6 -3.74 40.11 -33.46
CA ALA A 6 -4.98 40.87 -33.54
C ALA A 6 -4.79 42.29 -32.98
N SER A 7 -5.41 43.29 -33.60
CA SER A 7 -5.47 44.66 -33.10
C SER A 7 -6.81 44.92 -32.43
N ASN A 8 -6.81 45.52 -31.24
CA ASN A 8 -8.01 45.96 -30.57
C ASN A 8 -8.33 47.40 -30.96
N ASP A 9 -9.14 47.58 -32.00
CA ASP A 9 -9.78 48.87 -32.23
C ASP A 9 -10.96 49.03 -31.25
N LYS A 10 -10.81 49.96 -30.30
CA LYS A 10 -11.91 50.40 -29.43
C LYS A 10 -12.86 51.29 -30.24
N LYS A 11 -13.75 50.68 -31.00
CA LYS A 11 -14.95 51.36 -31.53
C LYS A 11 -16.18 50.52 -31.19
N ASP A 12 -16.99 51.10 -30.32
CA ASP A 12 -18.39 50.79 -29.97
C ASP A 12 -18.73 49.33 -29.60
N ASP A 13 -19.10 49.12 -28.32
CA ASP A 13 -19.96 48.09 -27.70
C ASP A 13 -19.93 46.62 -28.20
N VAL A 14 -18.93 46.22 -28.99
CA VAL A 14 -18.74 44.85 -29.45
C VAL A 14 -17.44 44.32 -28.86
N VAL A 15 -17.53 43.13 -28.26
CA VAL A 15 -16.44 42.43 -27.57
C VAL A 15 -15.14 42.52 -28.40
N PRO A 16 -14.01 42.97 -27.80
CA PRO A 16 -12.75 43.17 -28.53
C PRO A 16 -12.30 41.90 -29.28
N ALA A 17 -11.80 42.06 -30.51
CA ALA A 17 -11.34 40.94 -31.33
C ALA A 17 -10.22 40.10 -30.67
N SER A 18 -9.40 40.69 -29.78
CA SER A 18 -8.45 39.95 -28.96
C SER A 18 -9.12 38.97 -28.00
N ASN A 19 -10.29 39.33 -27.44
CA ASN A 19 -11.01 38.47 -26.50
C ASN A 19 -11.59 37.26 -27.23
N ASN A 20 -12.01 37.44 -28.48
CA ASN A 20 -12.43 36.33 -29.34
C ASN A 20 -11.26 35.39 -29.66
N LEU A 21 -10.06 35.92 -29.95
CA LEU A 21 -8.89 35.09 -30.23
C LEU A 21 -8.43 34.31 -28.98
N SER A 22 -8.44 34.95 -27.80
CA SER A 22 -8.15 34.30 -26.52
C SER A 22 -9.21 33.26 -26.16
N HIS A 23 -10.49 33.52 -26.44
CA HIS A 23 -11.57 32.56 -26.22
C HIS A 23 -11.45 31.35 -27.15
N VAL A 24 -11.15 31.57 -28.44
CA VAL A 24 -10.89 30.49 -29.41
C VAL A 24 -9.64 29.68 -29.01
N HIS A 25 -8.58 30.33 -28.52
CA HIS A 25 -7.40 29.63 -28.00
C HIS A 25 -7.75 28.72 -26.81
N LYS A 26 -8.53 29.22 -25.84
CA LYS A 26 -9.04 28.39 -24.73
C LYS A 26 -9.89 27.22 -25.23
N LEU A 27 -10.77 27.46 -26.21
CA LEU A 27 -11.59 26.41 -26.82
C LEU A 27 -10.73 25.34 -27.53
N ILE A 28 -9.65 25.75 -28.20
CA ILE A 28 -8.70 24.82 -28.85
C ILE A 28 -7.98 23.98 -27.79
N LEU A 29 -7.53 24.59 -26.69
CA LEU A 29 -6.92 23.85 -25.58
C LEU A 29 -7.90 22.86 -24.95
N GLU A 30 -9.17 23.24 -24.77
CA GLU A 30 -10.21 22.32 -24.30
C GLU A 30 -10.47 21.17 -25.27
N ILE A 31 -10.49 21.44 -26.58
CA ILE A 31 -10.65 20.40 -27.61
C ILE A 31 -9.43 19.47 -27.63
N GLN A 32 -8.21 20.02 -27.52
CA GLN A 32 -6.99 19.23 -27.44
C GLN A 32 -6.98 18.35 -26.19
N LYS A 33 -7.38 18.88 -25.04
CA LYS A 33 -7.51 18.12 -23.80
C LYS A 33 -8.53 16.99 -23.96
N LYS A 34 -9.73 17.28 -24.47
CA LYS A 34 -10.75 16.27 -24.75
C LYS A 34 -10.29 15.20 -25.74
N TYR A 35 -9.55 15.58 -26.78
CA TYR A 35 -9.03 14.64 -27.76
C TYR A 35 -7.95 13.75 -27.16
N LYS A 36 -7.00 14.32 -26.38
CA LYS A 36 -6.00 13.55 -25.65
C LYS A 36 -6.65 12.59 -24.63
N ASP A 37 -7.66 13.07 -23.90
CA ASP A 37 -8.42 12.25 -22.94
C ASP A 37 -9.14 11.10 -23.65
N GLN A 38 -9.80 11.37 -24.78
CA GLN A 38 -10.46 10.34 -25.59
C GLN A 38 -9.47 9.34 -26.20
N GLU A 39 -8.31 9.79 -26.66
CA GLU A 39 -7.28 8.91 -27.20
C GLU A 39 -6.67 8.04 -26.10
N LEU A 40 -6.46 8.60 -24.90
CA LEU A 40 -6.02 7.87 -23.72
C LEU A 40 -7.06 6.84 -23.30
N GLU A 41 -8.35 7.21 -23.23
CA GLU A 41 -9.43 6.27 -22.97
C GLU A 41 -9.51 5.19 -24.04
N ARG A 42 -9.34 5.54 -25.33
CA ARG A 42 -9.35 4.56 -26.41
C ARG A 42 -8.20 3.57 -26.30
N LYS A 43 -6.97 4.03 -26.06
CA LYS A 43 -5.80 3.17 -25.76
C LYS A 43 -6.03 2.33 -24.50
N GLN A 44 -6.68 2.91 -23.48
CA GLN A 44 -7.08 2.19 -22.27
C GLN A 44 -8.27 1.25 -22.47
N MET A 45 -8.99 1.30 -23.59
CA MET A 45 -10.04 0.33 -23.94
C MET A 45 -9.58 -0.68 -24.99
N GLU A 46 -8.52 -0.36 -25.75
CA GLU A 46 -7.88 -1.25 -26.73
C GLU A 46 -7.24 -2.45 -26.02
N GLY A 47 -7.70 -3.68 -26.31
CA GLY A 47 -7.21 -4.91 -25.67
C GLY A 47 -8.03 -5.40 -24.47
N VAL A 48 -9.14 -4.73 -24.13
CA VAL A 48 -10.09 -5.26 -23.14
C VAL A 48 -10.92 -6.36 -23.79
N ILE A 49 -10.72 -7.58 -23.33
CA ILE A 49 -11.56 -8.71 -23.75
C ILE A 49 -12.93 -8.53 -23.11
N LYS A 50 -13.96 -8.43 -23.96
CA LYS A 50 -15.36 -8.40 -23.48
C LYS A 50 -15.66 -9.74 -22.82
N GLN A 51 -15.97 -9.68 -21.53
CA GLN A 51 -16.32 -10.86 -20.75
C GLN A 51 -17.78 -11.24 -20.91
N ASP A 52 -18.08 -12.51 -20.66
CA ASP A 52 -19.45 -12.99 -20.59
C ASP A 52 -20.22 -12.33 -19.43
N ALA A 53 -21.54 -12.31 -19.55
CA ALA A 53 -22.38 -11.79 -18.49
C ALA A 53 -22.40 -12.74 -17.28
N LEU A 54 -22.36 -12.15 -16.08
CA LEU A 54 -22.51 -12.91 -14.84
C LEU A 54 -23.91 -13.54 -14.76
N SER A 55 -23.94 -14.85 -14.56
CA SER A 55 -25.14 -15.65 -14.35
C SER A 55 -25.55 -15.60 -12.88
N LEU A 56 -26.51 -14.72 -12.59
CA LEU A 56 -27.02 -14.53 -11.25
C LEU A 56 -27.78 -15.77 -10.78
N ASN A 57 -27.36 -16.30 -9.64
CA ASN A 57 -28.12 -17.33 -8.98
C ASN A 57 -29.37 -16.69 -8.33
N PRO A 58 -30.60 -17.08 -8.72
CA PRO A 58 -31.83 -16.54 -8.12
C PRO A 58 -32.05 -17.02 -6.68
N SER A 59 -31.24 -17.97 -6.19
CA SER A 59 -31.35 -18.51 -4.85
C SER A 59 -30.91 -17.50 -3.78
N LYS A 60 -31.71 -17.33 -2.72
CA LYS A 60 -31.42 -16.40 -1.60
C LYS A 60 -30.26 -16.84 -0.70
N VAL A 61 -29.69 -18.03 -0.93
CA VAL A 61 -28.67 -18.66 -0.07
C VAL A 61 -27.27 -18.56 -0.70
N ASN A 62 -27.00 -17.50 -1.46
CA ASN A 62 -25.66 -17.28 -1.99
C ASN A 62 -24.69 -16.90 -0.86
N PRO A 63 -23.42 -17.33 -0.90
CA PRO A 63 -22.39 -16.82 -0.01
C PRO A 63 -22.27 -15.30 -0.21
N LYS A 64 -22.36 -14.55 0.89
CA LYS A 64 -22.23 -13.09 0.88
C LYS A 64 -21.29 -12.64 1.99
N LEU A 65 -20.43 -11.69 1.67
CA LEU A 65 -19.53 -11.04 2.60
C LEU A 65 -19.78 -9.54 2.55
N LYS A 66 -20.13 -8.95 3.71
CA LYS A 66 -20.51 -7.54 3.85
C LYS A 66 -19.33 -6.72 4.38
N ASP A 67 -19.48 -5.40 4.31
CA ASP A 67 -18.54 -4.42 4.89
C ASP A 67 -17.12 -4.54 4.31
N LEU A 68 -17.07 -4.69 2.98
CA LEU A 68 -15.84 -4.78 2.21
C LEU A 68 -15.58 -3.46 1.46
N TYR A 69 -14.38 -2.94 1.64
CA TYR A 69 -13.80 -1.97 0.73
C TYR A 69 -13.19 -2.68 -0.47
N ILE A 70 -13.07 -1.95 -1.58
CA ILE A 70 -12.49 -2.46 -2.82
C ILE A 70 -11.28 -1.61 -3.21
N ARG A 71 -10.20 -2.28 -3.64
CA ARG A 71 -9.06 -1.65 -4.31
C ARG A 71 -8.90 -2.22 -5.72
N PRO A 72 -8.60 -1.36 -6.71
CA PRO A 72 -8.54 0.10 -6.60
C PRO A 72 -9.92 0.71 -6.40
N SER A 73 -9.95 1.93 -5.84
CA SER A 73 -11.21 2.59 -5.48
C SER A 73 -12.01 2.98 -6.73
N LEU A 74 -13.33 2.73 -6.71
CA LEU A 74 -14.24 3.13 -7.80
C LEU A 74 -14.44 4.64 -7.88
N ALA A 75 -14.26 5.33 -6.76
CA ALA A 75 -14.48 6.77 -6.63
C ALA A 75 -13.41 7.42 -5.74
N ASN A 76 -13.40 8.75 -5.70
CA ASN A 76 -12.45 9.50 -4.86
C ASN A 76 -12.63 9.24 -3.36
N LYS A 77 -13.79 8.73 -2.94
CA LYS A 77 -14.08 8.34 -1.56
C LYS A 77 -14.12 6.83 -1.44
N LYS A 78 -13.56 6.30 -0.34
CA LYS A 78 -13.71 4.89 0.05
C LYS A 78 -15.20 4.60 0.27
N ILE A 79 -15.70 3.60 -0.42
CA ILE A 79 -17.09 3.17 -0.31
C ILE A 79 -17.09 1.69 0.03
N ASN A 80 -17.88 1.32 1.03
CA ASN A 80 -18.09 -0.08 1.39
C ASN A 80 -19.13 -0.75 0.47
N GLY A 81 -19.10 -2.07 0.44
CA GLY A 81 -20.01 -2.85 -0.36
C GLY A 81 -20.10 -4.30 0.11
N THR A 82 -20.84 -5.08 -0.65
CA THR A 82 -21.06 -6.50 -0.39
C THR A 82 -20.57 -7.33 -1.58
N LEU A 83 -19.76 -8.35 -1.30
CA LEU A 83 -19.32 -9.33 -2.27
C LEU A 83 -20.25 -10.55 -2.21
N GLU A 84 -20.84 -10.92 -3.34
CA GLU A 84 -21.74 -12.08 -3.48
C GLU A 84 -21.14 -13.08 -4.47
N ALA A 85 -21.13 -14.37 -4.10
CA ALA A 85 -20.71 -15.45 -4.99
C ALA A 85 -21.90 -16.05 -5.75
N HIS A 86 -21.83 -16.07 -7.08
CA HIS A 86 -22.87 -16.57 -7.98
C HIS A 86 -22.41 -17.85 -8.70
N THR A 87 -23.15 -18.25 -9.74
CA THR A 87 -22.91 -19.54 -10.41
C THR A 87 -21.61 -19.57 -11.22
N ASN A 88 -21.22 -18.45 -11.82
CA ASN A 88 -20.06 -18.35 -12.72
C ASN A 88 -19.09 -17.20 -12.35
N GLY A 89 -19.27 -16.57 -11.20
CA GLY A 89 -18.45 -15.42 -10.80
C GLY A 89 -18.89 -14.77 -9.49
N PHE A 90 -18.15 -13.73 -9.09
CA PHE A 90 -18.47 -12.84 -8.00
C PHE A 90 -19.13 -11.56 -8.50
N ARG A 91 -20.04 -11.00 -7.70
CA ARG A 91 -20.56 -9.65 -7.86
C ARG A 91 -20.26 -8.83 -6.62
N TYR A 92 -19.52 -7.75 -6.79
CA TYR A 92 -19.43 -6.71 -5.77
C TYR A 92 -20.51 -5.66 -6.03
N THR A 93 -21.31 -5.35 -5.01
CA THR A 93 -22.30 -4.27 -5.04
C THR A 93 -21.92 -3.23 -3.99
N SER A 94 -21.55 -2.04 -4.44
CA SER A 94 -21.30 -0.88 -3.60
C SER A 94 -22.60 -0.39 -2.95
N VAL A 95 -22.51 0.29 -1.79
CA VAL A 95 -23.68 0.97 -1.19
C VAL A 95 -24.29 2.04 -2.10
N ARG A 96 -23.53 2.56 -3.08
CA ARG A 96 -24.02 3.51 -4.10
C ARG A 96 -24.80 2.84 -5.24
N GLY A 97 -24.77 1.51 -5.32
CA GLY A 97 -25.39 0.74 -6.39
C GLY A 97 -24.45 0.40 -7.56
N ASP A 98 -23.17 0.80 -7.50
CA ASP A 98 -22.16 0.38 -8.47
C ASP A 98 -21.93 -1.13 -8.36
N LYS A 99 -21.91 -1.81 -9.52
CA LYS A 99 -21.76 -3.27 -9.60
C LYS A 99 -20.51 -3.63 -10.38
N ILE A 100 -19.70 -4.50 -9.82
CA ILE A 100 -18.52 -5.07 -10.49
C ILE A 100 -18.68 -6.59 -10.51
N ASP A 101 -18.55 -7.15 -11.71
CA ASP A 101 -18.66 -8.58 -11.95
C ASP A 101 -17.27 -9.14 -12.26
N ILE A 102 -16.93 -10.25 -11.60
CA ILE A 102 -15.66 -10.95 -11.78
C ILE A 102 -15.99 -12.41 -12.07
N LEU A 103 -15.78 -12.87 -13.30
CA LEU A 103 -16.02 -14.26 -13.67
C LEU A 103 -14.96 -15.19 -13.10
N TYR A 104 -15.36 -16.41 -12.72
CA TYR A 104 -14.41 -17.43 -12.26
C TYR A 104 -13.41 -17.79 -13.35
N SER A 105 -13.83 -17.88 -14.63
CA SER A 105 -12.93 -18.18 -15.75
C SER A 105 -11.78 -17.19 -15.93
N ASN A 106 -11.96 -15.95 -15.48
CA ASN A 106 -10.97 -14.88 -15.61
C ASN A 106 -10.04 -14.77 -14.40
N ILE A 107 -10.30 -15.48 -13.30
CA ILE A 107 -9.40 -15.48 -12.14
C ILE A 107 -8.20 -16.37 -12.49
N SER A 108 -6.99 -15.83 -12.33
CA SER A 108 -5.76 -16.62 -12.39
C SER A 108 -5.45 -17.19 -11.02
N HIS A 109 -5.35 -16.29 -10.02
CA HIS A 109 -5.07 -16.65 -8.63
C HIS A 109 -6.02 -15.91 -7.70
N ALA A 110 -6.46 -16.59 -6.66
CA ALA A 110 -7.26 -16.03 -5.58
C ALA A 110 -6.48 -16.18 -4.28
N PHE A 111 -6.22 -15.06 -3.60
CA PHE A 111 -5.49 -15.06 -2.35
C PHE A 111 -6.41 -14.69 -1.19
N TYR A 112 -6.18 -15.34 -0.06
CA TYR A 112 -6.77 -14.97 1.21
C TYR A 112 -5.66 -14.66 2.20
N GLN A 113 -5.62 -13.42 2.68
CA GLN A 113 -4.66 -13.01 3.70
C GLN A 113 -5.41 -12.64 4.98
N PRO A 114 -5.21 -13.42 6.07
CA PRO A 114 -5.83 -13.14 7.36
C PRO A 114 -5.20 -11.91 8.03
N CYS A 115 -5.94 -11.30 8.97
CA CYS A 115 -5.49 -10.17 9.78
C CYS A 115 -4.51 -10.57 10.91
N ASP A 116 -3.70 -11.61 10.71
CA ASP A 116 -2.70 -12.05 11.68
C ASP A 116 -1.50 -11.10 11.59
N ASN A 117 -1.31 -10.25 12.61
CA ASN A 117 -0.33 -9.14 12.67
C ASN A 117 -0.51 -8.03 11.62
N GLU A 118 -1.66 -7.97 10.96
CA GLU A 118 -2.00 -6.92 9.99
C GLU A 118 -3.21 -6.12 10.45
N MET A 119 -3.28 -4.88 9.98
CA MET A 119 -4.43 -4.00 10.19
C MET A 119 -5.58 -4.28 9.22
N ILE A 120 -5.40 -5.20 8.26
CA ILE A 120 -6.44 -5.52 7.28
C ILE A 120 -6.57 -7.03 7.12
N ILE A 121 -7.80 -7.47 6.86
CA ILE A 121 -8.10 -8.79 6.30
C ILE A 121 -8.55 -8.59 4.86
N LEU A 122 -8.06 -9.42 3.94
CA LEU A 122 -8.30 -9.21 2.51
C LEU A 122 -8.49 -10.51 1.74
N ILE A 123 -9.24 -10.39 0.64
CA ILE A 123 -9.33 -11.35 -0.45
C ILE A 123 -8.85 -10.63 -1.70
N HIS A 124 -7.84 -11.18 -2.36
CA HIS A 124 -7.29 -10.62 -3.60
C HIS A 124 -7.56 -11.54 -4.77
N PHE A 125 -7.93 -10.96 -5.91
CA PHE A 125 -8.06 -11.66 -7.17
C PHE A 125 -7.10 -11.08 -8.18
N HIS A 126 -6.16 -11.92 -8.62
CA HIS A 126 -5.31 -11.65 -9.77
C HIS A 126 -5.97 -12.22 -11.02
N LEU A 127 -6.24 -11.36 -12.01
CA LEU A 127 -7.03 -11.70 -13.19
C LEU A 127 -6.13 -11.99 -14.40
N LYS A 128 -6.52 -12.98 -15.20
CA LYS A 128 -5.85 -13.31 -16.48
C LYS A 128 -5.98 -12.18 -17.49
N HIS A 129 -7.15 -11.57 -17.54
CA HIS A 129 -7.43 -10.42 -18.40
C HIS A 129 -7.89 -9.24 -17.55
N ALA A 130 -7.33 -8.07 -17.86
CA ALA A 130 -7.69 -6.84 -17.19
C ALA A 130 -9.17 -6.49 -17.45
N ILE A 131 -9.89 -6.20 -16.37
CA ILE A 131 -11.26 -5.71 -16.44
C ILE A 131 -11.27 -4.18 -16.33
N VAL A 132 -12.26 -3.56 -16.95
CA VAL A 132 -12.45 -2.11 -16.83
C VAL A 132 -13.52 -1.84 -15.79
N PHE A 133 -13.14 -1.15 -14.72
CA PHE A 133 -14.09 -0.49 -13.83
C PHE A 133 -13.50 0.84 -13.37
N GLY A 134 -14.36 1.86 -13.23
CA GLY A 134 -13.92 3.24 -13.06
C GLY A 134 -13.35 3.82 -14.36
N LYS A 135 -12.13 4.38 -14.30
CA LYS A 135 -11.44 5.00 -15.45
C LYS A 135 -10.20 4.25 -15.91
N ARG A 136 -9.85 3.10 -15.31
CA ARG A 136 -8.59 2.41 -15.58
C ARG A 136 -8.83 0.91 -15.74
N LYS A 137 -8.04 0.26 -16.59
CA LYS A 137 -7.92 -1.21 -16.65
C LYS A 137 -7.30 -1.73 -15.36
N GLN A 138 -7.84 -2.80 -14.81
CA GLN A 138 -7.36 -3.44 -13.60
C GLN A 138 -7.17 -4.93 -13.83
N THR A 139 -5.94 -5.40 -13.65
CA THR A 139 -5.59 -6.82 -13.55
C THR A 139 -5.85 -7.36 -12.15
N ASP A 140 -5.76 -6.49 -11.15
CA ASP A 140 -5.81 -6.86 -9.75
C ASP A 140 -7.00 -6.21 -9.07
N VAL A 141 -7.77 -7.02 -8.35
CA VAL A 141 -8.95 -6.56 -7.60
C VAL A 141 -8.91 -7.14 -6.20
N GLN A 142 -8.92 -6.26 -5.22
CA GLN A 142 -8.80 -6.63 -3.82
C GLN A 142 -10.03 -6.17 -3.04
N PHE A 143 -10.55 -7.05 -2.20
CA PHE A 143 -11.60 -6.77 -1.24
C PHE A 143 -11.04 -6.86 0.17
N TYR A 144 -11.18 -5.82 0.97
CA TYR A 144 -10.57 -5.79 2.29
C TYR A 144 -11.45 -5.12 3.35
N THR A 145 -11.23 -5.50 4.60
CA THR A 145 -11.84 -4.86 5.78
C THR A 145 -10.71 -4.44 6.71
N GLU A 146 -10.80 -3.23 7.23
CA GLU A 146 -9.83 -2.68 8.19
C GLU A 146 -10.17 -3.21 9.60
N VAL A 147 -9.17 -3.74 10.28
CA VAL A 147 -9.24 -4.38 11.60
C VAL A 147 -8.34 -3.60 12.55
N GLY A 148 -8.96 -2.69 13.28
CA GLY A 148 -8.29 -1.81 14.23
C GLY A 148 -8.46 -0.33 13.87
N GLU A 149 -8.66 0.49 14.90
CA GLU A 149 -8.67 1.95 14.80
C GLU A 149 -7.31 2.44 15.28
N ILE A 150 -6.64 3.32 14.53
CA ILE A 150 -5.45 3.99 15.07
C ILE A 150 -5.97 4.94 16.14
N THR A 151 -6.00 4.51 17.40
CA THR A 151 -6.38 5.36 18.52
C THR A 151 -5.27 6.38 18.74
N THR A 152 -5.26 7.46 17.96
CA THR A 152 -4.27 8.56 18.06
C THR A 152 -4.51 9.49 19.25
N ASP A 153 -5.32 9.12 20.24
CA ASP A 153 -5.42 9.87 21.50
C ASP A 153 -4.23 9.55 22.41
N LEU A 154 -3.03 9.93 21.96
CA LEU A 154 -1.80 10.02 22.74
C LEU A 154 -1.83 11.18 23.78
N GLY A 155 -3.00 11.80 23.97
CA GLY A 155 -3.19 12.98 24.81
C GLY A 155 -3.94 12.68 26.11
N LYS A 156 -3.16 12.57 27.20
CA LYS A 156 -3.57 12.95 28.58
C LYS A 156 -4.42 11.99 29.43
N HIS A 157 -4.07 10.72 29.59
CA HIS A 157 -4.49 9.99 30.82
C HIS A 157 -3.43 8.97 31.29
N ARG A 158 -2.45 9.44 32.09
CA ARG A 158 -1.31 8.61 32.51
C ARG A 158 -1.58 7.60 33.64
N ASN A 159 -2.77 7.51 34.24
CA ASN A 159 -2.90 6.77 35.51
C ASN A 159 -4.25 6.08 35.82
N MET A 160 -5.15 5.77 34.87
CA MET A 160 -6.46 5.21 35.29
C MET A 160 -7.21 4.21 34.38
N HIS A 161 -6.60 3.50 33.42
CA HIS A 161 -7.39 2.60 32.56
C HIS A 161 -6.77 1.25 32.17
N ASP A 162 -5.89 0.61 32.97
CA ASP A 162 -5.45 -0.77 32.69
C ASP A 162 -6.63 -1.73 32.41
N LYS A 163 -7.78 -1.51 33.07
CA LYS A 163 -8.98 -2.30 32.84
C LYS A 163 -9.67 -2.00 31.51
N ASP A 164 -9.72 -0.75 31.08
CA ASP A 164 -10.37 -0.39 29.82
C ASP A 164 -9.44 -0.68 28.64
N ASP A 165 -8.12 -0.56 28.82
CA ASP A 165 -7.10 -0.99 27.86
C ASP A 165 -7.19 -2.51 27.63
N ILE A 166 -7.31 -3.30 28.69
CA ILE A 166 -7.54 -4.75 28.58
C ILE A 166 -8.87 -5.07 27.87
N LEU A 167 -9.94 -4.29 28.15
CA LEU A 167 -11.24 -4.49 27.48
C LEU A 167 -11.19 -4.12 26.00
N ALA A 168 -10.49 -3.04 25.65
CA ALA A 168 -10.29 -2.62 24.27
C ALA A 168 -9.47 -3.66 23.49
N GLU A 169 -8.38 -4.15 24.08
CA GLU A 169 -7.56 -5.20 23.49
C GLU A 169 -8.35 -6.52 23.31
N GLN A 170 -9.20 -6.87 24.28
CA GLN A 170 -10.07 -8.03 24.16
C GLN A 170 -11.13 -7.85 23.07
N ALA A 171 -11.75 -6.67 22.97
CA ALA A 171 -12.71 -6.35 21.92
C ALA A 171 -12.07 -6.40 20.52
N GLU A 172 -10.81 -5.96 20.40
CA GLU A 172 -10.05 -6.06 19.16
C GLU A 172 -9.77 -7.52 18.78
N ARG A 173 -9.33 -8.35 19.73
CA ARG A 173 -9.15 -9.80 19.51
C ARG A 173 -10.45 -10.49 19.09
N ASP A 174 -11.55 -10.17 19.76
CA ASP A 174 -12.86 -10.73 19.45
C ASP A 174 -13.33 -10.30 18.05
N LEU A 175 -13.08 -9.05 17.66
CA LEU A 175 -13.36 -8.55 16.31
C LEU A 175 -12.51 -9.25 15.25
N ARG A 176 -11.20 -9.38 15.48
CA ARG A 176 -10.27 -10.13 14.60
C ARG A 176 -10.74 -11.56 14.37
N ASN A 177 -11.09 -12.27 15.45
CA ASN A 177 -11.59 -13.64 15.38
C ASN A 177 -12.93 -13.74 14.65
N LYS A 178 -13.84 -12.78 14.88
CA LYS A 178 -15.14 -12.72 14.21
C LYS A 178 -15.00 -12.48 12.71
N LEU A 179 -14.11 -11.58 12.30
CA LEU A 179 -13.83 -11.29 10.89
C LEU A 179 -13.15 -12.48 10.21
N LYS A 180 -12.13 -13.08 10.84
CA LYS A 180 -11.48 -14.30 10.35
C LYS A 180 -12.49 -15.44 10.15
N GLY A 181 -13.38 -15.65 11.13
CA GLY A 181 -14.46 -16.64 11.04
C GLY A 181 -15.47 -16.34 9.92
N ALA A 182 -15.81 -15.06 9.69
CA ALA A 182 -16.70 -14.66 8.61
C ALA A 182 -16.09 -14.86 7.22
N PHE A 183 -14.82 -14.48 7.04
CA PHE A 183 -14.08 -14.68 5.79
C PHE A 183 -13.86 -16.16 5.51
N GLN A 184 -13.44 -16.95 6.50
CA GLN A 184 -13.28 -18.39 6.34
C GLN A 184 -14.61 -19.07 5.99
N SER A 185 -15.70 -18.72 6.67
CA SER A 185 -17.03 -19.26 6.34
C SER A 185 -17.48 -18.88 4.93
N PHE A 186 -17.11 -17.69 4.46
CA PHE A 186 -17.37 -17.28 3.07
C PHE A 186 -16.56 -18.13 2.09
N ILE A 187 -15.25 -18.25 2.30
CA ILE A 187 -14.33 -19.05 1.46
C ILE A 187 -14.79 -20.51 1.41
N ASP A 188 -15.07 -21.14 2.55
CA ASP A 188 -15.51 -22.53 2.62
C ASP A 188 -16.81 -22.74 1.84
N LYS A 189 -17.75 -21.79 1.91
CA LYS A 189 -19.01 -21.87 1.14
C LYS A 189 -18.80 -21.66 -0.35
N VAL A 190 -17.85 -20.81 -0.75
CA VAL A 190 -17.49 -20.61 -2.16
C VAL A 190 -16.85 -21.86 -2.74
N VAL A 191 -15.89 -22.46 -2.02
CA VAL A 191 -15.23 -23.71 -2.44
C VAL A 191 -16.22 -24.88 -2.47
N GLN A 192 -17.21 -24.92 -1.59
CA GLN A 192 -18.30 -25.91 -1.64
C GLN A 192 -19.22 -25.75 -2.87
N GLN A 193 -19.22 -24.61 -3.55
CA GLN A 193 -19.96 -24.47 -4.80
C GLN A 193 -19.24 -25.27 -5.90
N LYS A 194 -19.94 -26.23 -6.50
CA LYS A 194 -19.43 -27.14 -7.56
C LYS A 194 -18.79 -26.46 -8.78
N ASN A 195 -18.93 -25.14 -8.91
CA ASN A 195 -18.51 -24.36 -10.07
C ASN A 195 -17.23 -23.54 -9.83
N PHE A 196 -16.64 -23.58 -8.63
CA PHE A 196 -15.40 -22.87 -8.35
C PHE A 196 -14.22 -23.86 -8.45
N PRO A 197 -13.36 -23.75 -9.48
CA PRO A 197 -12.27 -24.70 -9.69
C PRO A 197 -10.98 -24.32 -8.95
N PHE A 198 -10.93 -23.16 -8.28
CA PHE A 198 -9.72 -22.63 -7.66
C PHE A 198 -9.71 -22.87 -6.15
N GLU A 199 -8.51 -22.94 -5.59
CA GLU A 199 -8.31 -22.87 -4.14
C GLU A 199 -7.88 -21.45 -3.78
N PHE A 200 -8.27 -20.99 -2.59
CA PHE A 200 -7.76 -19.73 -2.07
C PHE A 200 -6.38 -19.96 -1.47
N GLU A 201 -5.37 -19.38 -2.10
CA GLU A 201 -3.99 -19.48 -1.63
C GLU A 201 -3.78 -18.57 -0.41
N GLN A 202 -3.14 -19.11 0.62
CA GLN A 202 -2.77 -18.35 1.81
C GLN A 202 -1.25 -18.11 1.81
N PRO A 203 -0.77 -16.88 2.00
CA PRO A 203 0.66 -16.60 2.05
C PRO A 203 1.34 -17.22 3.28
N PHE A 204 2.54 -17.76 3.07
CA PHE A 204 3.38 -18.40 4.08
C PHE A 204 4.21 -17.34 4.82
N ARG A 205 3.68 -16.81 5.92
CA ARG A 205 4.37 -15.80 6.74
C ARG A 205 5.78 -16.15 7.21
N PRO A 206 6.09 -17.39 7.63
CA PRO A 206 7.44 -17.73 8.11
C PRO A 206 8.54 -17.63 7.03
N LEU A 207 8.16 -17.71 5.76
CA LEU A 207 9.05 -17.54 4.61
C LEU A 207 8.99 -16.10 4.06
N GLY A 208 8.33 -15.19 4.78
CA GLY A 208 8.21 -13.80 4.38
C GLY A 208 9.50 -13.02 4.62
N PHE A 209 9.85 -12.18 3.66
CA PHE A 209 11.03 -11.32 3.73
C PHE A 209 10.65 -9.88 3.39
N HIS A 210 11.45 -8.93 3.87
CA HIS A 210 11.22 -7.51 3.58
C HIS A 210 11.95 -7.11 2.30
N GLY A 211 11.27 -6.35 1.45
CA GLY A 211 11.84 -5.85 0.19
C GLY A 211 11.03 -4.68 -0.35
N THR A 212 11.57 -4.03 -1.38
CA THR A 212 11.00 -2.84 -2.01
C THR A 212 10.69 -3.15 -3.48
N PRO A 213 9.50 -3.71 -3.78
CA PRO A 213 9.08 -3.98 -5.16
C PRO A 213 8.67 -2.69 -5.90
N HIS A 214 8.28 -1.67 -5.14
CA HIS A 214 7.87 -0.37 -5.65
C HIS A 214 8.67 0.74 -4.98
N ARG A 215 8.03 1.63 -4.21
CA ARG A 215 8.69 2.77 -3.54
C ARG A 215 8.84 2.60 -2.03
N SER A 216 8.13 1.64 -1.43
CA SER A 216 8.12 1.37 0.00
C SER A 216 8.67 -0.02 0.30
N MET A 217 9.36 -0.13 1.44
CA MET A 217 9.74 -1.42 2.00
C MET A 217 8.51 -2.09 2.59
N VAL A 218 8.20 -3.28 2.08
CA VAL A 218 7.01 -4.06 2.40
C VAL A 218 7.39 -5.50 2.68
N LEU A 219 6.54 -6.20 3.45
CA LEU A 219 6.67 -7.63 3.66
C LEU A 219 6.16 -8.37 2.42
N ILE A 220 7.03 -9.13 1.80
CA ILE A 220 6.75 -9.97 0.64
C ILE A 220 6.60 -11.40 1.13
N LEU A 221 5.52 -12.05 0.71
CA LEU A 221 5.14 -13.38 1.20
C LEU A 221 5.03 -14.34 0.02
N PRO A 222 5.73 -15.49 0.06
CA PRO A 222 5.48 -16.55 -0.90
C PRO A 222 4.17 -17.28 -0.58
N THR A 223 3.47 -17.73 -1.62
CA THR A 223 2.32 -18.64 -1.55
C THR A 223 2.73 -19.99 -2.15
N THR A 224 1.76 -20.87 -2.42
CA THR A 224 2.03 -22.16 -3.06
C THR A 224 2.51 -22.01 -4.50
N SER A 225 2.11 -20.94 -5.20
CA SER A 225 2.38 -20.78 -6.63
C SER A 225 2.80 -19.37 -7.03
N CYS A 226 2.78 -18.41 -6.11
CA CYS A 226 3.09 -17.02 -6.37
C CYS A 226 3.99 -16.40 -5.29
N VAL A 227 4.63 -15.29 -5.61
CA VAL A 227 5.19 -14.35 -4.64
C VAL A 227 4.30 -13.12 -4.63
N VAL A 228 3.81 -12.76 -3.45
CA VAL A 228 2.80 -11.70 -3.33
C VAL A 228 3.12 -10.68 -2.26
N GLN A 229 2.75 -9.44 -2.55
CA GLN A 229 2.47 -8.42 -1.57
C GLN A 229 1.09 -7.85 -1.88
N LEU A 230 0.21 -7.89 -0.88
CA LEU A 230 -1.23 -7.54 -1.02
C LEU A 230 -1.67 -6.47 -0.01
N THR A 231 -0.79 -6.11 0.92
CA THR A 231 -1.10 -5.21 2.04
C THR A 231 -1.20 -3.76 1.61
N GLU A 232 -0.22 -3.30 0.83
CA GLU A 232 -0.21 -1.96 0.26
C GLU A 232 -0.67 -1.97 -1.19
N TRP A 233 -1.00 -0.80 -1.71
CA TRP A 233 -1.39 -0.61 -3.10
C TRP A 233 -0.40 0.32 -3.80
N PRO A 234 0.12 -0.01 -5.00
CA PRO A 234 -0.26 -1.15 -5.85
C PRO A 234 0.23 -2.51 -5.32
N PRO A 235 -0.49 -3.61 -5.60
CA PRO A 235 -0.12 -4.95 -5.19
C PRO A 235 1.01 -5.48 -6.08
N PHE A 236 1.83 -6.33 -5.52
CA PHE A 236 2.87 -7.05 -6.26
C PHE A 236 2.49 -8.53 -6.33
N VAL A 237 2.35 -9.09 -7.52
CA VAL A 237 2.03 -10.50 -7.74
C VAL A 237 2.90 -11.04 -8.85
N VAL A 238 3.73 -12.04 -8.52
CA VAL A 238 4.55 -12.77 -9.48
C VAL A 238 4.15 -14.24 -9.44
N VAL A 239 3.70 -14.77 -10.56
CA VAL A 239 3.36 -16.19 -10.70
C VAL A 239 4.65 -16.97 -10.95
N LEU A 240 5.00 -17.90 -10.07
CA LEU A 240 6.26 -18.65 -10.13
C LEU A 240 6.39 -19.49 -11.40
N ASP A 241 5.29 -20.04 -11.91
CA ASP A 241 5.29 -20.83 -13.15
C ASP A 241 5.58 -19.99 -14.41
N GLU A 242 5.36 -18.67 -14.36
CA GLU A 242 5.71 -17.77 -15.46
C GLU A 242 7.16 -17.26 -15.37
N VAL A 243 7.91 -17.60 -14.32
CA VAL A 243 9.31 -17.21 -14.14
C VAL A 243 10.23 -18.22 -14.84
N GLU A 244 11.17 -17.70 -15.62
CA GLU A 244 12.22 -18.47 -16.29
C GLU A 244 13.46 -18.59 -15.40
N LEU A 245 13.95 -17.45 -14.91
CA LEU A 245 15.17 -17.34 -14.14
C LEU A 245 15.05 -16.21 -13.13
N ILE A 246 15.72 -16.35 -11.99
CA ILE A 246 15.91 -15.27 -11.02
C ILE A 246 17.36 -14.82 -11.04
N HIS A 247 17.60 -13.52 -11.03
CA HIS A 247 18.95 -12.97 -10.90
C HIS A 247 19.05 -12.12 -9.63
N PHE A 248 20.03 -12.43 -8.79
CA PHE A 248 20.37 -11.63 -7.63
C PHE A 248 21.44 -10.61 -8.00
N GLU A 249 21.10 -9.33 -7.93
CA GLU A 249 22.03 -8.24 -8.17
C GLU A 249 22.58 -7.70 -6.86
N ARG A 250 23.74 -7.04 -6.94
CA ARG A 250 24.39 -6.37 -5.80
C ARG A 250 24.70 -7.34 -4.66
N VAL A 251 24.92 -8.61 -4.99
CA VAL A 251 25.39 -9.61 -4.03
C VAL A 251 26.88 -9.39 -3.84
N HIS A 252 27.23 -8.57 -2.84
CA HIS A 252 28.62 -8.26 -2.53
C HIS A 252 28.80 -8.14 -1.01
N PHE A 253 29.93 -8.61 -0.48
CA PHE A 253 30.16 -8.73 0.97
C PHE A 253 30.07 -7.39 1.72
N GLN A 254 30.40 -6.28 1.06
CA GLN A 254 30.35 -4.94 1.66
C GLN A 254 28.92 -4.37 1.71
N LEU A 255 28.00 -4.90 0.91
CA LEU A 255 26.62 -4.40 0.83
C LEU A 255 25.75 -5.13 1.85
N LYS A 256 24.88 -4.37 2.52
CA LYS A 256 23.93 -4.93 3.50
C LYS A 256 22.67 -5.46 2.86
N ASN A 257 22.39 -5.00 1.64
CA ASN A 257 21.19 -5.31 0.89
C ASN A 257 21.55 -5.73 -0.53
N PHE A 258 20.75 -6.61 -1.10
CA PHE A 258 20.83 -7.05 -2.49
C PHE A 258 19.48 -6.84 -3.17
N ASP A 259 19.46 -6.96 -4.50
CA ASP A 259 18.21 -6.92 -5.28
C ASP A 259 17.95 -8.27 -5.94
N MET A 260 16.67 -8.54 -6.19
CA MET A 260 16.21 -9.77 -6.81
C MET A 260 15.36 -9.42 -8.02
N VAL A 261 15.73 -9.96 -9.18
CA VAL A 261 15.03 -9.72 -10.45
C VAL A 261 14.41 -11.01 -10.95
N PHE A 262 13.11 -10.97 -11.21
CA PHE A 262 12.36 -12.05 -11.85
C PHE A 262 12.32 -11.82 -13.36
N ILE A 263 12.88 -12.78 -14.09
CA ILE A 263 12.85 -12.84 -15.54
C ILE A 263 11.69 -13.76 -15.93
N MET A 264 10.74 -13.22 -16.67
CA MET A 264 9.56 -13.95 -17.11
C MET A 264 9.89 -14.82 -18.34
N LYS A 265 9.22 -15.97 -18.48
CA LYS A 265 9.28 -16.84 -19.67
C LYS A 265 8.83 -16.11 -20.94
N ASP A 266 7.85 -15.22 -20.79
CA ASP A 266 7.42 -14.31 -21.85
C ASP A 266 8.32 -13.08 -21.86
N TYR A 267 9.32 -13.07 -22.76
CA TYR A 267 10.30 -11.99 -22.87
C TYR A 267 9.71 -10.65 -23.33
N THR A 268 8.45 -10.62 -23.78
CA THR A 268 7.75 -9.36 -24.09
C THR A 268 7.24 -8.66 -22.83
N LYS A 269 7.06 -9.40 -21.72
CA LYS A 269 6.70 -8.83 -20.43
C LYS A 269 7.91 -8.17 -19.80
N LYS A 270 7.69 -7.03 -19.15
CA LYS A 270 8.74 -6.35 -18.37
C LYS A 270 9.17 -7.23 -17.20
N THR A 271 10.46 -7.24 -16.91
CA THR A 271 11.00 -7.89 -15.71
C THR A 271 10.49 -7.19 -14.45
N GLN A 272 10.34 -7.95 -13.38
CA GLN A 272 9.89 -7.45 -12.08
C GLN A 272 11.03 -7.55 -11.09
N SER A 273 11.34 -6.48 -10.37
CA SER A 273 12.45 -6.45 -9.41
C SER A 273 11.97 -6.13 -8.00
N ILE A 274 12.54 -6.81 -7.02
CA ILE A 274 12.44 -6.47 -5.60
C ILE A 274 13.79 -5.90 -5.18
N GLN A 275 13.77 -4.65 -4.71
CA GLN A 275 14.99 -3.96 -4.29
C GLN A 275 15.19 -4.01 -2.77
N ALA A 276 16.43 -3.76 -2.33
CA ALA A 276 16.80 -3.53 -0.95
C ALA A 276 16.40 -4.68 0.01
N ILE A 277 16.61 -5.93 -0.42
CA ILE A 277 16.39 -7.11 0.42
C ILE A 277 17.59 -7.27 1.36
N PRO A 278 17.41 -7.45 2.68
CA PRO A 278 18.52 -7.67 3.60
C PRO A 278 19.32 -8.94 3.27
N MET A 279 20.65 -8.87 3.33
CA MET A 279 21.53 -10.02 3.06
C MET A 279 21.28 -11.24 3.96
N ALA A 280 20.71 -11.05 5.15
CA ALA A 280 20.32 -12.14 6.04
C ALA A 280 19.26 -13.07 5.43
N GLU A 281 18.45 -12.57 4.50
CA GLU A 281 17.39 -13.32 3.83
C GLU A 281 17.87 -14.02 2.54
N LEU A 282 19.13 -13.83 2.14
CA LEU A 282 19.65 -14.42 0.90
C LEU A 282 19.62 -15.95 0.92
N ASP A 283 20.15 -16.58 1.97
CA ASP A 283 20.18 -18.04 2.09
C ASP A 283 18.77 -18.66 2.28
N PRO A 284 17.88 -18.10 3.13
CA PRO A 284 16.48 -18.51 3.17
C PRO A 284 15.78 -18.45 1.82
N ILE A 285 15.96 -17.36 1.07
CA ILE A 285 15.36 -17.18 -0.26
C ILE A 285 15.91 -18.21 -1.24
N LYS A 286 17.23 -18.41 -1.30
CA LYS A 286 17.86 -19.44 -2.16
C LYS A 286 17.32 -20.84 -1.86
N ASN A 287 17.21 -21.20 -0.58
CA ASN A 287 16.64 -22.49 -0.16
C ASN A 287 15.18 -22.65 -0.59
N TRP A 288 14.39 -21.58 -0.49
CA TRP A 288 13.01 -21.56 -0.95
C TRP A 288 12.92 -21.68 -2.49
N LEU A 289 13.77 -20.97 -3.24
CA LEU A 289 13.83 -21.09 -4.71
C LEU A 289 14.20 -22.51 -5.16
N ASN A 290 15.17 -23.14 -4.49
CA ASN A 290 15.53 -24.54 -4.72
C ASN A 290 14.35 -25.48 -4.47
N SER A 291 13.51 -25.21 -3.46
CA SER A 291 12.31 -26.00 -3.21
C SER A 291 11.20 -25.81 -4.25
N CYS A 292 11.28 -24.73 -5.04
CA CYS A 292 10.34 -24.42 -6.11
C CYS A 292 10.88 -24.81 -7.51
N ASP A 293 12.03 -25.48 -7.58
CA ASP A 293 12.73 -25.82 -8.83
C ASP A 293 13.02 -24.61 -9.75
N LEU A 294 13.30 -23.44 -9.15
CA LEU A 294 13.62 -22.22 -9.88
C LEU A 294 15.14 -22.00 -9.94
N CYS A 295 15.67 -21.90 -11.15
CA CYS A 295 17.07 -21.55 -11.36
C CYS A 295 17.32 -20.09 -10.93
N TYR A 296 18.47 -19.86 -10.30
CA TYR A 296 18.93 -18.53 -9.95
C TYR A 296 20.39 -18.31 -10.30
N THR A 297 20.75 -17.05 -10.55
CA THR A 297 22.12 -16.56 -10.78
C THR A 297 22.40 -15.41 -9.82
N GLU A 298 23.68 -15.09 -9.58
CA GLU A 298 24.09 -13.99 -8.71
C GLU A 298 25.18 -13.15 -9.38
N GLY A 299 25.13 -11.84 -9.15
CA GLY A 299 26.10 -10.89 -9.69
C GLY A 299 26.32 -9.70 -8.77
N PRO A 300 27.53 -9.11 -8.76
CA PRO A 300 27.83 -7.93 -7.95
C PRO A 300 27.29 -6.64 -8.58
N GLN A 301 27.05 -6.63 -9.90
CA GLN A 301 26.59 -5.45 -10.63
C GLN A 301 25.07 -5.45 -10.84
N SER A 302 24.49 -4.26 -10.98
CA SER A 302 23.11 -4.09 -11.43
C SER A 302 23.05 -3.94 -12.94
N LEU A 303 22.17 -4.71 -13.59
CA LEU A 303 22.10 -4.81 -15.03
C LEU A 303 20.94 -3.97 -15.60
N ASN A 304 21.12 -3.46 -16.82
CA ASN A 304 20.04 -2.78 -17.53
C ASN A 304 19.14 -3.80 -18.26
N TRP A 305 18.17 -4.36 -17.53
CA TRP A 305 17.23 -5.34 -18.06
C TRP A 305 16.42 -4.84 -19.26
N ALA A 306 16.09 -3.55 -19.35
CA ALA A 306 15.33 -3.03 -20.49
C ALA A 306 16.10 -3.19 -21.81
N LYS A 307 17.42 -2.97 -21.78
CA LYS A 307 18.30 -3.15 -22.95
C LYS A 307 18.53 -4.64 -23.25
N ILE A 308 18.74 -5.45 -22.21
CA ILE A 308 18.96 -6.89 -22.34
C ILE A 308 17.73 -7.58 -22.94
N MET A 309 16.55 -7.34 -22.37
CA MET A 309 15.29 -7.93 -22.85
C MET A 309 14.95 -7.52 -24.28
N LYS A 310 15.28 -6.28 -24.67
CA LYS A 310 15.13 -5.82 -26.06
C LYS A 310 16.03 -6.60 -27.01
N THR A 311 17.31 -6.76 -26.65
CA THR A 311 18.29 -7.54 -27.44
C THR A 311 17.85 -9.00 -27.60
N ILE A 312 17.33 -9.61 -26.52
CA ILE A 312 16.81 -10.97 -26.52
C ILE A 312 15.56 -11.09 -27.42
N THR A 313 14.64 -10.12 -27.32
CA THR A 313 13.42 -10.10 -28.14
C THR A 313 13.72 -9.94 -29.63
N ASP A 314 14.78 -9.22 -29.97
CA ASP A 314 15.19 -8.98 -31.36
C ASP A 314 15.87 -10.23 -32.00
N ASP A 315 16.63 -11.02 -31.23
CA ASP A 315 17.25 -12.27 -31.71
C ASP A 315 17.26 -13.40 -30.65
N LEU A 316 16.13 -14.11 -30.53
CA LEU A 316 16.00 -15.26 -29.65
C LEU A 316 16.90 -16.44 -30.05
N GLY A 317 17.06 -16.67 -31.36
CA GLY A 317 17.81 -17.81 -31.87
C GLY A 317 19.31 -17.68 -31.62
N GLY A 318 19.86 -16.49 -31.88
CA GLY A 318 21.25 -16.16 -31.60
C GLY A 318 21.56 -16.15 -30.10
N PHE A 319 20.63 -15.69 -29.26
CA PHE A 319 20.81 -15.70 -27.81
C PHE A 319 21.04 -17.11 -27.26
N PHE A 320 20.17 -18.07 -27.60
CA PHE A 320 20.35 -19.46 -27.13
C PHE A 320 21.58 -20.15 -27.77
N ALA A 321 21.96 -19.77 -28.99
CA ALA A 321 23.16 -20.29 -29.64
C ALA A 321 24.48 -19.80 -28.98
N GLN A 322 24.44 -18.64 -28.33
CA GLN A 322 25.59 -18.03 -27.64
C GLN A 322 25.73 -18.48 -26.17
N GLY A 323 24.92 -19.46 -25.73
CA GLY A 323 24.92 -19.93 -24.34
C GLY A 323 23.83 -19.29 -23.47
N GLY A 324 22.89 -18.55 -24.05
CA GLY A 324 21.69 -18.06 -23.36
C GLY A 324 22.03 -17.29 -22.08
N TRP A 325 21.59 -17.81 -20.94
CA TRP A 325 21.76 -17.16 -19.63
C TRP A 325 23.14 -17.33 -18.98
N THR A 326 24.08 -18.07 -19.60
CA THR A 326 25.43 -18.28 -19.04
C THR A 326 26.24 -16.98 -18.90
N PHE A 327 25.92 -15.92 -19.64
CA PHE A 327 26.60 -14.61 -19.45
C PHE A 327 26.38 -14.02 -18.05
N LEU A 328 25.30 -14.40 -17.35
CA LEU A 328 25.03 -13.99 -15.97
C LEU A 328 25.93 -14.71 -14.96
N GLU A 329 26.49 -15.86 -15.33
CA GLU A 329 27.39 -16.66 -14.49
C GLU A 329 28.86 -16.24 -14.69
N ALA A 330 29.22 -15.79 -15.89
CA ALA A 330 30.60 -15.51 -16.28
C ALA A 330 31.27 -14.37 -15.49
N ASP A 331 30.50 -13.48 -14.84
CA ASP A 331 31.03 -12.45 -13.95
C ASP A 331 31.34 -12.96 -12.53
N SER A 332 31.00 -14.21 -12.19
CA SER A 332 31.35 -14.83 -10.90
C SER A 332 32.75 -15.46 -10.90
N GLU A 333 33.28 -15.84 -12.06
CA GLU A 333 34.62 -16.44 -12.20
C GLU A 333 35.77 -15.40 -12.31
N GLY A 334 35.45 -14.10 -12.27
CA GLY A 334 36.41 -13.00 -12.40
C GLY A 334 37.11 -12.54 -11.11
N GLU A 335 36.66 -12.97 -9.92
CA GLU A 335 37.23 -12.53 -8.62
C GLU A 335 37.42 -13.69 -7.61
N GLY A 336 37.87 -14.85 -8.07
CA GLY A 336 37.95 -16.06 -7.23
C GLY A 336 39.22 -16.93 -7.36
N GLY A 337 40.32 -16.41 -7.91
CA GLY A 337 41.53 -17.22 -8.18
C GLY A 337 42.83 -16.51 -7.82
N GLY A 338 43.23 -16.54 -6.54
CA GLY A 338 44.52 -15.98 -6.12
C GLY A 338 44.81 -16.14 -4.63
N GLY A 339 44.80 -17.38 -4.12
CA GLY A 339 45.22 -17.68 -2.76
C GLY A 339 46.35 -18.71 -2.72
N GLY A 340 47.57 -18.26 -2.39
CA GLY A 340 48.56 -19.04 -1.65
C GLY A 340 49.85 -19.44 -2.39
N GLY A 341 50.97 -18.78 -2.06
CA GLY A 341 52.32 -19.26 -2.35
C GLY A 341 53.37 -18.16 -2.23
N ASP A 342 53.91 -17.99 -1.02
CA ASP A 342 55.07 -17.15 -0.68
C ASP A 342 56.29 -17.41 -1.60
N GLU A 343 57.04 -16.37 -1.94
CA GLU A 343 58.52 -16.38 -1.91
C GLU A 343 59.09 -14.94 -1.99
N ASP A 344 59.87 -14.61 -0.96
CA ASP A 344 60.73 -13.43 -0.82
C ASP A 344 61.64 -13.19 -2.04
N SER A 345 61.76 -11.92 -2.47
CA SER A 345 63.06 -11.37 -2.88
C SER A 345 63.04 -9.84 -2.96
N ASP A 346 63.72 -9.21 -2.01
CA ASP A 346 64.29 -7.85 -2.10
C ASP A 346 65.09 -7.65 -3.40
N ALA A 347 65.01 -6.46 -4.01
CA ALA A 347 66.16 -5.66 -4.47
C ALA A 347 65.79 -4.57 -5.52
N GLU A 348 66.12 -3.32 -5.14
CA GLU A 348 66.69 -2.22 -5.97
C GLU A 348 65.72 -1.32 -6.77
N GLU A 349 65.29 -0.27 -6.07
CA GLU A 349 65.42 1.17 -6.39
C GLU A 349 66.20 1.54 -7.68
N ASP A 350 65.59 2.32 -8.57
CA ASP A 350 66.31 3.32 -9.38
C ASP A 350 65.37 4.46 -9.81
N ASP A 351 65.83 5.68 -9.52
CA ASP A 351 65.25 7.00 -9.75
C ASP A 351 64.90 7.30 -11.22
N TYR A 352 63.72 7.90 -11.47
CA TYR A 352 63.57 8.83 -12.59
C TYR A 352 62.49 9.89 -12.32
N ASP A 353 62.97 11.11 -12.09
CA ASP A 353 62.25 12.37 -11.86
C ASP A 353 61.91 13.06 -13.20
N PRO A 354 60.67 13.52 -13.46
CA PRO A 354 60.38 14.38 -14.60
C PRO A 354 60.27 15.84 -14.16
N ASP A 355 61.36 16.60 -14.34
CA ASP A 355 61.34 18.05 -14.24
C ASP A 355 60.86 18.74 -15.52
N GLU A 356 60.00 19.73 -15.27
CA GLU A 356 59.89 21.05 -15.86
C GLU A 356 59.21 21.31 -17.22
N GLU A 357 58.19 22.17 -17.09
CA GLU A 357 57.48 23.00 -18.05
C GLU A 357 58.36 23.75 -19.06
N GLU A 358 57.88 23.88 -20.30
CA GLU A 358 57.83 25.19 -20.95
C GLU A 358 56.77 25.22 -22.08
N SER A 359 56.15 26.39 -22.18
CA SER A 359 54.98 26.83 -22.92
C SER A 359 55.17 27.01 -24.44
N GLU A 360 54.08 26.95 -25.23
CA GLU A 360 53.45 28.12 -25.89
C GLU A 360 52.38 27.74 -26.95
N GLU A 361 51.15 28.18 -26.64
CA GLU A 361 50.12 28.87 -27.44
C GLU A 361 49.95 28.77 -28.99
N GLN A 362 48.65 28.71 -29.35
CA GLN A 362 47.91 29.24 -30.54
C GLN A 362 47.51 28.31 -31.70
N GLY A 363 46.19 28.28 -31.97
CA GLY A 363 45.61 27.81 -33.24
C GLY A 363 44.11 27.47 -33.20
N SER A 364 43.27 28.50 -33.26
CA SER A 364 41.79 28.50 -33.40
C SER A 364 41.21 27.54 -34.47
N GLU A 365 40.07 26.89 -34.21
CA GLU A 365 38.79 27.20 -34.89
C GLU A 365 37.60 26.35 -34.40
N SER A 366 36.44 27.00 -34.38
CA SER A 366 35.13 26.55 -33.91
C SER A 366 34.34 25.82 -35.00
N GLU A 367 33.62 24.74 -34.65
CA GLU A 367 32.33 24.45 -35.28
C GLU A 367 31.31 23.92 -34.24
N TYR A 368 30.17 24.61 -34.25
CA TYR A 368 28.92 24.29 -33.59
C TYR A 368 28.35 22.95 -34.09
N SER A 369 27.87 22.10 -33.18
CA SER A 369 26.63 21.36 -33.42
C SER A 369 25.92 21.06 -32.10
N ALA A 370 24.79 21.73 -31.91
CA ALA A 370 23.85 21.50 -30.83
C ALA A 370 22.84 20.45 -31.31
N GLU A 371 22.73 19.34 -30.61
CA GLU A 371 21.61 18.41 -30.71
C GLU A 371 21.10 18.09 -29.31
N GLU A 372 19.78 18.04 -29.21
CA GLU A 372 18.95 18.37 -28.05
C GLU A 372 19.00 17.30 -26.96
N GLU A 373 19.29 17.72 -25.72
CA GLU A 373 19.00 16.95 -24.51
C GLU A 373 17.51 17.11 -24.16
N ASP A 374 16.83 15.97 -24.05
CA ASP A 374 15.43 15.79 -23.70
C ASP A 374 15.25 15.96 -22.19
N ASP A 375 15.02 17.20 -21.75
CA ASP A 375 14.66 17.54 -20.37
C ASP A 375 13.20 17.12 -20.08
N GLU A 376 13.03 15.99 -19.37
CA GLU A 376 11.78 15.57 -18.74
C GLU A 376 11.40 16.54 -17.61
N PHE A 377 10.72 17.63 -17.95
CA PHE A 377 10.04 18.51 -17.00
C PHE A 377 8.78 17.82 -16.43
N GLU A 378 8.82 17.49 -15.14
CA GLU A 378 7.65 17.17 -14.32
C GLU A 378 6.86 18.46 -14.03
N GLU A 379 5.76 18.67 -14.77
CA GLU A 379 4.76 19.69 -14.45
C GLU A 379 3.85 19.20 -13.31
N GLU A 380 4.06 19.75 -12.11
CA GLU A 380 3.08 19.75 -11.01
C GLU A 380 1.86 20.59 -11.39
N ASP A 381 0.76 19.93 -11.75
CA ASP A 381 -0.56 20.55 -11.93
C ASP A 381 -1.14 20.94 -10.56
N SER A 382 -0.77 22.13 -10.07
CA SER A 382 -1.42 22.83 -8.96
C SER A 382 -2.26 23.97 -9.52
N ASN A 383 -3.42 23.64 -10.08
CA ASN A 383 -4.42 24.62 -10.48
C ASN A 383 -5.41 24.88 -9.33
N SER A 384 -5.07 25.85 -8.48
CA SER A 384 -5.99 26.47 -7.54
C SER A 384 -6.24 27.92 -7.96
N GLU A 385 -7.22 28.15 -8.84
CA GLU A 385 -7.94 29.41 -8.88
C GLU A 385 -9.41 29.14 -9.21
N GLU A 386 -10.29 29.33 -8.23
CA GLU A 386 -11.57 30.00 -8.51
C GLU A 386 -12.10 30.75 -7.27
N SER A 387 -12.11 32.07 -7.43
CA SER A 387 -13.20 32.98 -7.03
C SER A 387 -13.44 33.26 -5.55
N GLU A 388 -12.82 34.35 -5.08
CA GLU A 388 -13.46 35.27 -4.16
C GLU A 388 -14.79 35.77 -4.75
N ASN A 389 -15.92 35.35 -4.15
CA ASN A 389 -17.17 36.07 -4.26
C ASN A 389 -17.69 36.40 -2.86
N LEU A 390 -17.76 37.71 -2.62
CA LEU A 390 -18.26 38.38 -1.42
C LEU A 390 -19.71 37.97 -1.13
N GLY A 391 -19.93 37.44 0.07
CA GLY A 391 -21.23 37.21 0.68
C GLY A 391 -21.12 37.36 2.19
N THR A 392 -21.24 38.60 2.64
CA THR A 392 -21.45 39.06 4.03
C THR A 392 -22.57 38.30 4.75
N ASP A 393 -22.27 37.66 5.89
CA ASP A 393 -23.06 37.74 7.13
C ASP A 393 -22.29 37.16 8.35
N GLU A 394 -22.51 37.76 9.51
CA GLU A 394 -21.63 37.79 10.69
C GLU A 394 -21.75 36.58 11.64
N GLU A 395 -20.64 35.91 11.95
CA GLU A 395 -20.35 35.43 13.31
C GLU A 395 -18.83 35.28 13.49
N SER A 396 -18.15 36.40 13.75
CA SER A 396 -16.70 36.44 13.95
C SER A 396 -16.32 35.74 15.25
N GLY A 397 -15.78 34.52 15.16
CA GLY A 397 -15.11 33.87 16.28
C GLY A 397 -13.96 34.71 16.83
N LYS A 398 -13.76 34.68 18.15
CA LYS A 398 -12.69 35.40 18.84
C LYS A 398 -11.33 35.06 18.23
N SER A 399 -10.50 36.08 18.00
CA SER A 399 -9.16 35.89 17.45
C SER A 399 -8.27 35.11 18.43
N TRP A 400 -7.30 34.34 17.94
CA TRP A 400 -6.36 33.57 18.77
C TRP A 400 -5.68 34.42 19.86
N SER A 401 -5.36 35.68 19.54
CA SER A 401 -4.83 36.67 20.47
C SER A 401 -5.75 36.94 21.66
N GLU A 402 -7.07 36.92 21.44
CA GLU A 402 -8.09 37.18 22.45
C GLU A 402 -8.30 35.98 23.37
N LEU A 403 -8.22 34.76 22.82
CA LEU A 403 -8.25 33.51 23.59
C LEU A 403 -7.00 33.35 24.47
N GLU A 404 -5.83 33.75 23.96
CA GLU A 404 -4.56 33.65 24.70
C GLU A 404 -4.51 34.65 25.87
N GLU A 405 -5.11 35.83 25.69
CA GLU A 405 -5.24 36.82 26.76
C GLU A 405 -6.31 36.42 27.80
N GLU A 406 -7.43 35.84 27.37
CA GLU A 406 -8.46 35.32 28.28
C GLU A 406 -7.93 34.15 29.12
N ALA A 407 -7.13 33.25 28.54
CA ALA A 407 -6.45 32.18 29.26
C ALA A 407 -5.43 32.72 30.28
N ARG A 408 -4.63 33.72 29.90
CA ARG A 408 -3.66 34.37 30.79
C ARG A 408 -4.35 35.05 31.97
N LYS A 409 -5.52 35.65 31.75
CA LYS A 409 -6.32 36.30 32.79
C LYS A 409 -6.96 35.28 33.75
N ALA A 410 -7.48 34.16 33.23
CA ALA A 410 -8.04 33.09 34.06
C ALA A 410 -6.99 32.41 34.96
N ASP A 411 -5.76 32.21 34.45
CA ASP A 411 -4.67 31.68 35.25
C ASP A 411 -4.22 32.67 36.33
N ALA A 412 -4.22 33.98 36.04
CA ALA A 412 -3.93 35.02 37.02
C ALA A 412 -5.00 35.10 38.13
N GLU A 413 -6.29 35.05 37.75
CA GLU A 413 -7.41 35.08 38.70
C GLU A 413 -7.42 33.83 39.60
N LYS A 414 -7.05 32.66 39.07
CA LYS A 414 -6.92 31.44 39.86
C LYS A 414 -5.79 31.53 40.88
N LEU A 415 -4.67 32.16 40.53
CA LEU A 415 -3.56 32.41 41.47
C LEU A 415 -3.94 33.42 42.56
N GLU A 416 -4.75 34.43 42.22
CA GLU A 416 -5.28 35.40 43.18
C GLU A 416 -6.29 34.74 44.14
N TYR A 417 -7.16 33.85 43.64
CA TYR A 417 -8.13 33.10 44.45
C TYR A 417 -7.46 32.11 45.42
N ASP A 418 -6.33 31.49 45.02
CA ASP A 418 -5.54 30.60 45.88
C ASP A 418 -4.72 31.39 46.93
N SER A 419 -4.38 32.65 46.63
CA SER A 419 -3.74 33.58 47.58
C SER A 419 -4.69 34.09 48.66
N ASP A 420 -5.98 34.29 48.34
CA ASP A 420 -6.96 34.88 49.27
C ASP A 420 -7.70 33.84 50.15
N ASN A 421 -7.67 32.55 49.77
CA ASN A 421 -8.29 31.47 50.55
C ASN A 421 -7.28 30.63 51.37
N GLY A 422 -5.99 31.00 51.36
CA GLY A 422 -4.89 30.37 52.10
C GLY A 422 -4.81 30.69 53.60
N GLY A 423 -5.96 30.91 54.25
CA GLY A 423 -6.06 31.57 55.55
C GLY A 423 -6.80 30.80 56.66
N ARG A 424 -6.72 29.46 56.76
CA ARG A 424 -7.06 28.75 58.02
C ARG A 424 -6.49 27.33 58.09
N ASN A 425 -5.81 27.05 59.21
CA ASN A 425 -5.14 25.80 59.63
C ASN A 425 -3.73 25.52 59.08
N LYS A 426 -2.73 26.26 59.62
CA LYS A 426 -1.36 25.76 59.78
C LYS A 426 -1.04 25.63 61.27
N LYS A 427 -1.13 24.40 61.81
CA LYS A 427 -0.56 24.05 63.11
C LYS A 427 0.07 22.66 63.03
N LYS A 428 1.42 22.65 63.09
CA LYS A 428 2.35 21.57 63.50
C LYS A 428 2.15 20.21 62.79
N SER A 429 3.16 19.56 62.24
CA SER A 429 4.50 19.33 62.78
C SER A 429 5.40 18.75 61.69
N GLY A 430 6.66 19.18 61.64
CA GLY A 430 7.70 18.40 60.99
C GLY A 430 8.14 17.23 61.88
N GLY A 431 8.81 16.26 61.24
CA GLY A 431 9.86 15.46 61.87
C GLY A 431 9.57 13.97 62.07
N GLY A 432 10.36 13.14 61.38
CA GLY A 432 10.66 11.72 61.72
C GLY A 432 9.63 10.72 61.18
N GLY A 433 9.97 9.70 60.39
CA GLY A 433 11.20 8.93 60.34
C GLY A 433 11.09 7.72 61.25
N GLY A 434 10.84 6.54 60.68
CA GLY A 434 11.18 5.25 61.29
C GLY A 434 10.01 4.29 61.59
N GLY A 435 10.08 3.10 60.97
CA GLY A 435 10.10 1.85 61.73
C GLY A 435 8.80 1.10 62.00
N SER A 436 8.58 0.06 61.19
CA SER A 436 8.32 -1.35 61.57
C SER A 436 7.15 -1.76 62.50
N SER A 437 6.50 -2.83 62.03
CA SER A 437 5.92 -3.97 62.76
C SER A 437 4.56 -3.86 63.46
N GLY A 438 3.65 -4.72 62.99
CA GLY A 438 3.04 -5.76 63.82
C GLY A 438 1.77 -5.42 64.60
N GLY A 439 0.73 -6.25 64.41
CA GLY A 439 -0.18 -6.61 65.50
C GLY A 439 -1.66 -6.24 65.37
N THR A 440 -2.41 -7.15 64.74
CA THR A 440 -3.61 -7.83 65.29
C THR A 440 -4.79 -7.08 65.95
N LEU A 441 -5.99 -7.52 65.52
CA LEU A 441 -7.23 -7.77 66.29
C LEU A 441 -7.97 -6.53 66.84
N SER A 442 -9.22 -6.23 66.47
CA SER A 442 -10.38 -7.11 66.69
C SER A 442 -11.73 -6.44 66.32
N LYS A 443 -12.68 -7.27 65.87
CA LYS A 443 -14.12 -7.33 66.24
C LYS A 443 -14.94 -6.02 66.28
N LYS A 444 -15.97 -5.91 65.41
CA LYS A 444 -17.36 -6.39 65.64
C LYS A 444 -18.37 -5.88 64.59
N ARG A 445 -19.11 -6.85 64.02
CA ARG A 445 -20.57 -6.90 63.80
C ARG A 445 -21.29 -5.71 63.12
N SER A 446 -21.74 -5.97 61.90
CA SER A 446 -22.93 -5.39 61.27
C SER A 446 -24.10 -6.38 61.33
N PRO A 447 -25.36 -5.92 61.49
CA PRO A 447 -26.52 -6.69 61.05
C PRO A 447 -27.27 -6.01 59.89
N VAL A 448 -27.54 -6.83 58.87
CA VAL A 448 -28.82 -6.97 58.14
C VAL A 448 -29.42 -5.73 57.46
N THR A 449 -29.46 -5.73 56.13
CA THR A 449 -30.73 -5.69 55.36
C THR A 449 -30.55 -6.33 53.98
N SER A 450 -31.30 -7.41 53.72
CA SER A 450 -31.40 -8.08 52.42
C SER A 450 -32.75 -7.74 51.78
N LYS A 451 -32.77 -7.16 50.58
CA LYS A 451 -33.97 -7.08 49.71
C LYS A 451 -33.78 -7.95 48.47
N LYS A 452 -34.65 -8.96 48.35
CA LYS A 452 -34.78 -9.89 47.22
C LYS A 452 -35.62 -9.28 46.09
N ARG A 453 -35.24 -9.66 44.86
CA ARG A 453 -35.95 -9.49 43.57
C ARG A 453 -37.25 -10.31 43.54
N PRO A 454 -38.25 -9.96 42.70
CA PRO A 454 -39.22 -10.93 42.19
C PRO A 454 -38.90 -11.32 40.73
N ALA A 455 -39.13 -12.59 40.42
CA ALA A 455 -39.07 -13.16 39.08
C ALA A 455 -40.44 -13.73 38.67
N HIS A 456 -40.66 -13.75 37.37
CA HIS A 456 -41.86 -14.13 36.62
C HIS A 456 -42.43 -15.53 36.90
N SER A 457 -43.74 -15.65 36.68
CA SER A 457 -44.55 -16.88 36.69
C SER A 457 -44.89 -17.34 35.26
N PRO A 458 -44.97 -18.65 34.99
CA PRO A 458 -45.75 -19.22 33.88
C PRO A 458 -46.95 -20.08 34.37
N PRO A 459 -47.86 -20.52 33.48
CA PRO A 459 -49.32 -20.54 33.68
C PRO A 459 -49.88 -21.89 34.18
N PRO A 460 -51.20 -21.97 34.52
CA PRO A 460 -51.87 -23.23 34.77
C PRO A 460 -52.69 -23.74 33.56
N THR A 461 -52.66 -25.06 33.40
CA THR A 461 -53.55 -25.84 32.53
C THR A 461 -54.78 -26.35 33.29
N ASN A 462 -55.94 -26.41 32.63
CA ASN A 462 -56.73 -27.63 32.31
C ASN A 462 -58.26 -27.46 32.52
N GLY A 463 -59.08 -27.89 31.53
CA GLY A 463 -60.54 -27.97 31.73
C GLY A 463 -61.52 -28.11 30.55
N LYS A 464 -61.47 -29.22 29.79
CA LYS A 464 -62.59 -30.02 29.20
C LYS A 464 -63.64 -29.45 28.20
N LYS A 465 -63.80 -30.26 27.12
CA LYS A 465 -65.00 -30.70 26.34
C LYS A 465 -65.57 -29.78 25.22
N ARG A 466 -65.52 -30.27 23.97
CA ARG A 466 -66.65 -30.95 23.26
C ARG A 466 -66.27 -31.46 21.86
N ARG A 467 -66.92 -32.57 21.50
CA ARG A 467 -66.99 -33.31 20.23
C ARG A 467 -67.35 -32.39 19.05
N ARG A 468 -66.83 -32.64 17.85
CA ARG A 468 -67.48 -33.46 16.81
C ARG A 468 -66.51 -33.75 15.68
#